data_AF-A0A9X2EWG0-F1
#
_entry.id   AF-A0A9X2EWG0-F1
#
_cell.length_a   1.000
_cell.length_b   1.000
_cell.length_c   1.000
_cell.angle_alpha   90.00
_cell.angle_beta   90.00
_cell.angle_gamma   90.00
#
_symmetry.space_group_name_H-M   'P 1'
#
loop_
_entity.id
_entity.type
_entity.pdbx_description
1 polymer ?
#
loop_
_entity_poly.entity_id
_entity_poly.type
_entity_poly.pdbx_seq_one_letter_code
_entity_poly.pdbx_strand_id
1 'polypeptide(L)'
;WQQQGDGKVFVGSWADSYWAGRPLELPSGYTTDFGVSNRAKIACIPRLRPGVLLNGHYATKVELSGNFMNLTWSADPWTSK
;
A
#
# COMPACT_ATOMS: atom_id res chain seq x y z
N TRP A 1 10.07 -8.90 -9.69
CA TRP A 1 8.97 -8.97 -10.67
C TRP A 1 7.68 -8.53 -10.00
N GLN A 2 6.70 -8.01 -10.75
CA GLN A 2 5.51 -7.36 -10.22
C GLN A 2 4.31 -7.61 -11.15
N GLN A 3 3.17 -8.04 -10.61
CA GLN A 3 1.95 -8.23 -11.39
C GLN A 3 1.33 -6.90 -11.78
N GLN A 4 0.80 -6.82 -13.00
CA GLN A 4 0.06 -5.68 -13.54
C GLN A 4 -1.44 -6.01 -13.63
N GLY A 5 -2.27 -4.97 -13.70
CA GLY A 5 -3.73 -5.11 -13.78
C GLY A 5 -4.24 -5.72 -15.09
N ASP A 6 -3.39 -5.78 -16.12
CA ASP A 6 -3.68 -6.38 -17.43
C ASP A 6 -3.24 -7.85 -17.53
N GLY A 7 -2.87 -8.47 -16.40
CA GLY A 7 -2.42 -9.85 -16.33
C GLY A 7 -0.94 -10.07 -16.69
N LYS A 8 -0.20 -9.01 -17.08
CA LYS A 8 1.23 -9.11 -17.35
C LYS A 8 2.07 -9.08 -16.07
N VAL A 9 3.32 -9.51 -16.21
CA VAL A 9 4.34 -9.42 -15.16
C VAL A 9 5.46 -8.52 -15.63
N PHE A 10 5.77 -7.48 -14.86
CA PHE A 10 6.93 -6.63 -15.07
C PHE A 10 8.14 -7.18 -14.32
N VAL A 11 9.31 -7.22 -14.97
CA VAL A 11 10.59 -7.63 -14.37
C VAL A 11 11.55 -6.45 -14.46
N GLY A 12 11.91 -5.89 -13.31
CA GLY A 12 12.74 -4.69 -13.23
C GLY A 12 12.63 -4.05 -11.85
N SER A 13 13.19 -2.83 -11.74
CA SER A 13 13.13 -2.06 -10.49
C SER A 13 11.70 -1.61 -10.17
N TRP A 14 11.43 -1.24 -8.92
CA TRP A 14 10.14 -0.63 -8.60
C TRP A 14 9.95 0.70 -9.33
N ALA A 15 10.99 1.53 -9.39
CA ALA A 15 10.95 2.86 -9.99
C ALA A 15 10.56 2.84 -11.47
N ASP A 16 10.95 1.78 -12.19
CA ASP A 16 10.63 1.60 -13.62
C ASP A 16 9.29 0.89 -13.84
N SER A 17 8.60 0.50 -12.77
CA SER A 17 7.35 -0.23 -12.87
C SER A 17 6.17 0.68 -13.19
N TYR A 18 5.10 0.08 -13.69
CA TYR A 18 3.83 0.76 -13.92
C TYR A 18 3.27 1.46 -12.66
N TRP A 19 3.59 0.94 -11.46
CA TRP A 19 3.00 1.38 -10.19
C TRP A 19 3.72 2.57 -9.55
N ALA A 20 4.97 2.83 -9.90
CA ALA A 20 5.76 3.88 -9.26
C ALA A 20 5.10 5.26 -9.41
N GLY A 21 5.13 6.04 -8.32
CA GLY A 21 4.62 7.42 -8.29
C GLY A 21 3.10 7.56 -8.42
N ARG A 22 2.34 6.47 -8.58
CA ARG A 22 0.88 6.52 -8.69
C ARG A 22 0.22 6.42 -7.31
N PRO A 23 -0.62 7.39 -6.92
CA PRO A 23 -1.38 7.29 -5.68
C PRO A 23 -2.36 6.13 -5.72
N LEU A 24 -2.68 5.62 -4.54
CA LEU A 24 -3.70 4.59 -4.33
C LEU A 24 -4.83 5.19 -3.51
N GLU A 25 -6.05 5.11 -4.03
CA GLU A 25 -7.26 5.43 -3.28
C GLU A 25 -7.90 4.12 -2.82
N LEU A 26 -8.08 3.98 -1.50
CA LEU A 26 -8.81 2.88 -0.88
C LEU A 26 -10.18 3.39 -0.42
N PRO A 27 -11.29 2.79 -0.89
CA PRO A 27 -12.61 3.14 -0.40
C PRO A 27 -12.76 2.79 1.08
N SER A 28 -13.56 3.57 1.80
CA SER A 28 -13.72 3.49 3.26
C SER A 28 -14.17 2.11 3.79
N GLY A 29 -14.77 1.26 2.95
CA GLY A 29 -15.22 -0.08 3.30
C GLY A 29 -14.17 -1.20 3.18
N TYR A 30 -12.94 -0.90 2.75
CA TYR A 30 -11.92 -1.94 2.49
C TYR A 30 -11.02 -2.26 3.69
N THR A 31 -11.21 -1.58 4.82
CA THR A 31 -10.50 -1.85 6.08
C THR A 31 -11.32 -2.82 6.93
N THR A 32 -10.88 -4.07 7.06
CA THR A 32 -11.66 -5.12 7.73
C THR A 32 -11.56 -5.12 9.24
N ASP A 33 -10.53 -4.49 9.81
CA ASP A 33 -10.34 -4.34 11.25
C ASP A 33 -9.93 -2.89 11.56
N PHE A 34 -10.77 -2.14 12.28
CA PHE A 34 -10.44 -0.83 12.85
C PHE A 34 -9.48 -0.98 14.04
N GLY A 35 -8.33 -1.61 13.82
CA GLY A 35 -7.26 -1.66 14.80
C GLY A 35 -6.59 -0.30 14.84
N VAL A 36 -6.72 0.44 15.94
CA VAL A 36 -5.86 1.58 16.38
C VAL A 36 -5.52 2.61 15.28
N SER A 37 -5.91 3.88 15.46
CA SER A 37 -5.64 5.01 14.54
C SER A 37 -4.40 4.81 13.64
N ASN A 38 -4.63 4.73 12.32
CA ASN A 38 -3.64 4.55 11.25
C ASN A 38 -3.17 3.12 10.93
N ARG A 39 -3.95 2.09 11.24
CA ARG A 39 -3.70 0.72 10.75
C ARG A 39 -4.95 0.10 10.14
N ALA A 40 -4.75 -0.84 9.22
CA ALA A 40 -5.84 -1.62 8.64
C ALA A 40 -5.34 -2.97 8.13
N LYS A 41 -6.23 -3.95 8.18
CA LYS A 41 -6.11 -5.19 7.41
C LYS A 41 -6.91 -5.04 6.12
N ILE A 42 -6.29 -5.35 4.99
CA ILE A 42 -6.91 -5.20 3.66
C ILE A 42 -6.59 -6.40 2.78
N ALA A 43 -7.33 -6.57 1.68
CA ALA A 43 -6.99 -7.55 0.64
C ALA A 43 -5.62 -7.24 0.02
N CYS A 44 -4.94 -8.27 -0.50
CA CYS A 44 -3.65 -8.10 -1.15
C CYS A 44 -3.75 -7.21 -2.40
N ILE A 45 -3.07 -6.07 -2.39
CA ILE A 45 -3.02 -5.13 -3.51
C ILE A 45 -1.59 -5.08 -4.06
N PRO A 46 -1.35 -5.48 -5.33
CA PRO A 46 0.01 -5.57 -5.89
C PRO A 46 0.82 -4.27 -5.78
N ARG A 47 0.15 -3.13 -5.97
CA ARG A 47 0.76 -1.79 -5.91
C ARG A 47 1.02 -1.27 -4.50
N LEU A 48 0.59 -1.95 -3.45
CA LEU A 48 0.77 -1.48 -2.07
C LEU A 48 2.19 -1.82 -1.58
N ARG A 49 2.95 -0.78 -1.27
CA ARG A 49 4.31 -0.84 -0.71
C ARG A 49 4.54 0.33 0.24
N PRO A 50 5.52 0.26 1.15
CA PRO A 50 5.96 1.43 1.89
C PRO A 50 6.33 2.58 0.94
N GLY A 51 5.94 3.80 1.30
CA GLY A 51 6.16 5.03 0.53
C GLY A 51 5.05 5.41 -0.46
N VAL A 52 4.06 4.55 -0.69
CA VAL A 52 2.91 4.89 -1.55
C VAL A 52 2.02 5.93 -0.86
N LEU A 53 1.60 6.95 -1.62
CA LEU A 53 0.57 7.90 -1.22
C LEU A 53 -0.80 7.19 -1.27
N LEU A 54 -1.43 7.10 -0.11
CA LEU A 54 -2.66 6.39 0.17
C LEU A 54 -3.65 7.33 0.86
N ASN A 55 -4.75 7.69 0.21
CA ASN A 55 -5.82 8.54 0.77
C ASN A 55 -5.26 9.82 1.47
N GLY A 56 -4.24 10.46 0.88
CA GLY A 56 -3.59 11.64 1.49
C GLY A 56 -2.58 11.35 2.62
N HIS A 57 -2.30 10.09 2.92
CA HIS A 57 -1.27 9.64 3.87
C HIS A 57 -0.20 8.82 3.16
N TYR A 58 0.92 8.54 3.80
CA TYR A 58 1.95 7.63 3.29
C TYR A 58 1.89 6.29 3.99
N ALA A 59 1.88 5.20 3.23
CA ALA A 59 2.07 3.86 3.76
C ALA A 59 3.47 3.74 4.36
N THR A 60 3.57 3.45 5.65
CA THR A 60 4.85 3.35 6.38
C THR A 60 5.27 1.90 6.59
N LYS A 61 4.29 1.00 6.77
CA LYS A 61 4.52 -0.44 6.88
C LYS A 61 3.47 -1.20 6.06
N VAL A 62 3.93 -2.19 5.30
CA VAL A 62 3.08 -3.14 4.58
C VAL A 62 3.60 -4.53 4.86
N GLU A 63 2.76 -5.36 5.48
CA GLU A 63 3.11 -6.72 5.86
C GLU A 63 2.11 -7.70 5.26
N LEU A 64 2.59 -8.68 4.49
CA LEU A 64 1.76 -9.75 3.95
C LEU A 64 1.61 -10.84 5.02
N SER A 65 0.37 -11.15 5.41
CA SER A 65 0.05 -12.20 6.38
C SER A 65 -1.10 -13.06 5.85
N GLY A 66 -0.78 -14.29 5.47
CA GLY A 66 -1.71 -15.17 4.76
C GLY A 66 -2.20 -14.51 3.45
N ASN A 67 -3.51 -14.27 3.38
CA ASN A 67 -4.17 -13.70 2.20
C ASN A 67 -4.50 -12.21 2.35
N PHE A 68 -3.93 -11.53 3.35
CA PHE A 68 -4.20 -10.14 3.65
C PHE A 68 -2.90 -9.35 3.79
N MET A 69 -3.01 -8.03 3.63
CA MET A 69 -1.97 -7.08 3.96
C MET A 69 -2.35 -6.31 5.23
N ASN A 70 -1.46 -6.31 6.21
CA ASN A 70 -1.51 -5.43 7.37
C ASN A 70 -0.76 -4.15 7.02
N LEU A 71 -1.49 -3.04 7.04
CA LEU A 71 -1.03 -1.74 6.60
C LEU A 71 -0.93 -0.79 7.80
N THR A 72 0.09 0.04 7.81
CA THR A 72 0.22 1.21 8.70
C THR A 72 0.53 2.44 7.85
N TRP A 73 -0.03 3.59 8.20
CA TRP A 73 0.21 4.85 7.49
C TRP A 73 0.48 6.03 8.44
N SER A 74 1.00 7.13 7.88
CA SER A 74 1.15 8.41 8.57
C SER A 74 0.90 9.55 7.57
N ALA A 75 0.30 10.65 8.01
CA ALA A 75 0.21 11.87 7.19
C ALA A 75 1.60 12.43 6.87
N ASP A 76 2.50 12.33 7.84
CA ASP A 76 3.86 12.85 7.75
C ASP A 76 4.81 11.88 8.49
N PRO A 77 5.37 10.87 7.79
CA PRO A 77 6.31 9.93 8.39
C PRO A 77 7.75 10.47 8.49
N TRP A 78 8.01 11.66 7.94
CA TRP A 78 9.36 12.22 7.83
C TRP A 78 9.68 13.16 8.99
N THR A 79 8.67 13.75 9.62
CA THR A 79 8.85 14.50 10.86
C THR A 79 9.06 13.56 12.05
N SER A 80 10.21 13.68 12.73
CA SER A 80 10.38 13.03 14.02
C SER A 80 9.47 13.75 15.03
N LYS A 81 8.63 12.98 15.74
CA LYS A 81 7.94 13.50 16.93
C LYS A 81 8.91 13.79 18.06
#